data_AF-R5P7X3-F1
#
_entry.id   AF-R5P7X3-F1
#
_cell.length_a   1.000
_cell.length_b   1.000
_cell.length_c   1.000
_cell.angle_alpha   90.00
_cell.angle_beta   90.00
_cell.angle_gamma   90.00
#
_symmetry.space_group_name_H-M   'P 1'
#
loop_
_entity.id
_entity.type
_entity.pdbx_description
1 polymer ?
#
loop_
_entity_poly.entity_id
_entity_poly.type
_entity_poly.pdbx_seq_one_letter_code
_entity_poly.pdbx_strand_id
1 'polypeptide(L)'
;MSKEGIQLAIKNIADGLLSLASAVLGDDRVGVNEKTGRNTLRDSALNGDLEAIVSTVSGGDPVIKALFNHYVVYLEWTRPPKYKRKPPIGVLKSWAAKNGIPTDADTLYRISYAIWRDGHKGRPIFATIDREADRLFDGEWADKLYNAIVEDLDEIFND
;
A
#
# COMPACT_ATOMS: atom_id res chain seq x y z
N MET A 1 -21.06 -24.71 14.75
CA MET A 1 -20.95 -23.34 14.22
C MET A 1 -20.37 -23.46 12.83
N SER A 2 -21.22 -23.30 11.81
CA SER A 2 -20.73 -22.90 10.50
C SER A 2 -19.95 -21.61 10.73
N LYS A 3 -18.67 -21.59 10.33
CA LYS A 3 -17.83 -20.38 10.33
C LYS A 3 -17.63 -19.89 8.91
N GLU A 4 -18.30 -20.53 7.95
CA GLU A 4 -17.98 -20.39 6.53
C GLU A 4 -18.42 -19.03 6.00
N GLY A 5 -19.62 -18.55 6.39
CA GLY A 5 -20.11 -17.21 6.03
C GLY A 5 -19.21 -16.09 6.58
N ILE A 6 -18.89 -16.14 7.87
CA ILE A 6 -17.99 -15.15 8.49
C ILE A 6 -16.57 -15.21 7.90
N GLN A 7 -16.02 -16.40 7.65
CA GLN A 7 -14.71 -16.55 7.01
C GLN A 7 -14.69 -15.99 5.58
N LEU A 8 -15.77 -16.20 4.83
CA LEU A 8 -15.94 -15.63 3.49
C LEU A 8 -16.03 -14.10 3.54
N ALA A 9 -16.78 -13.53 4.49
CA ALA A 9 -16.86 -12.09 4.70
C ALA A 9 -15.48 -11.48 5.03
N ILE A 10 -14.72 -12.10 5.95
CA ILE A 10 -13.36 -11.67 6.30
C ILE A 10 -12.44 -11.71 5.07
N LYS A 11 -12.50 -12.78 4.27
CA LYS A 11 -11.72 -12.90 3.04
C LYS A 11 -12.07 -11.80 2.04
N ASN A 12 -13.36 -11.53 1.83
CA ASN A 12 -13.81 -10.47 0.93
C ASN A 12 -13.34 -9.08 1.37
N ILE A 13 -13.32 -8.82 2.69
CA ILE A 13 -12.76 -7.58 3.23
C ILE A 13 -11.25 -7.50 2.98
N ALA A 14 -10.52 -8.62 3.14
CA ALA A 14 -9.09 -8.67 2.85
C ALA A 14 -8.76 -8.41 1.37
N ASP A 15 -9.51 -9.03 0.45
CA ASP A 15 -9.39 -8.82 -0.99
C ASP A 15 -9.78 -7.38 -1.37
N GLY A 16 -10.79 -6.83 -0.69
CA GLY A 16 -11.22 -5.43 -0.82
C GLY A 16 -10.14 -4.45 -0.37
N LEU A 17 -9.47 -4.70 0.75
CA LEU A 17 -8.38 -3.87 1.26
C LEU A 17 -7.18 -3.87 0.29
N LEU A 18 -6.84 -5.03 -0.27
CA LEU A 18 -5.78 -5.14 -1.29
C LEU A 18 -6.13 -4.35 -2.55
N SER A 19 -7.38 -4.47 -2.99
CA SER A 19 -7.91 -3.74 -4.15
C SER A 19 -7.92 -2.24 -3.91
N LEU A 20 -8.28 -1.79 -2.70
CA LEU A 20 -8.21 -0.39 -2.28
C LEU A 20 -6.77 0.12 -2.31
N ALA A 21 -5.83 -0.62 -1.71
CA ALA A 21 -4.42 -0.25 -1.72
C ALA A 21 -3.90 -0.08 -3.15
N SER A 22 -4.19 -1.04 -4.04
CA SER A 22 -3.81 -0.97 -5.45
C SER A 22 -4.46 0.22 -6.18
N ALA A 23 -5.74 0.48 -5.91
CA ALA A 23 -6.46 1.62 -6.48
C ALA A 23 -5.85 2.97 -6.06
N VAL A 24 -5.44 3.11 -4.79
CA VAL A 24 -4.74 4.31 -4.30
C VAL A 24 -3.39 4.50 -5.00
N LEU A 25 -2.63 3.43 -5.23
CA LEU A 25 -1.39 3.51 -6.02
C LEU A 25 -1.67 3.86 -7.50
N GLY A 26 -2.83 3.46 -8.03
CA GLY A 26 -3.29 3.78 -9.37
C GLY A 26 -3.85 5.20 -9.55
N ASP A 27 -4.24 5.88 -8.46
CA ASP A 27 -4.81 7.22 -8.46
C ASP A 27 -3.74 8.30 -8.73
N ASP A 28 -3.96 9.12 -9.74
CA ASP A 28 -3.03 10.17 -10.14
C ASP A 28 -2.89 11.28 -9.08
N ARG A 29 -3.87 11.47 -8.20
CA ARG A 29 -3.80 12.43 -7.08
C ARG A 29 -2.75 12.02 -6.03
N VAL A 30 -2.40 10.74 -5.98
CA VAL A 30 -1.41 10.17 -5.04
C VAL A 30 -0.13 9.76 -5.78
N GLY A 31 -0.27 9.11 -6.93
CA GLY A 31 0.81 8.43 -7.63
C GLY A 31 1.63 9.29 -8.59
N VAL A 32 1.14 10.47 -8.99
CA VAL A 32 1.88 11.35 -9.93
C VAL A 32 3.14 11.90 -9.27
N ASN A 33 4.27 11.68 -9.93
CA ASN A 33 5.51 12.37 -9.60
C ASN A 33 5.55 13.73 -10.29
N GLU A 34 5.63 14.81 -9.53
CA GLU A 34 5.73 16.18 -10.07
C GLU A 34 6.88 16.34 -11.09
N LYS A 35 7.99 15.61 -10.93
CA LYS A 35 9.15 15.71 -11.83
C LYS A 35 8.95 15.05 -13.19
N THR A 36 8.09 14.03 -13.27
CA THR A 36 7.86 13.28 -14.52
C THR A 36 6.48 13.52 -15.12
N GLY A 37 5.55 14.08 -14.34
CA GLY A 37 4.15 14.26 -14.73
C GLY A 37 3.40 12.94 -14.94
N ARG A 38 3.95 11.81 -14.47
CA ARG A 38 3.38 10.48 -14.65
C ARG A 38 3.14 9.82 -13.30
N ASN A 39 2.14 8.94 -13.24
CA ASN A 39 1.95 8.07 -12.09
C ASN A 39 3.07 7.03 -12.04
N THR A 40 3.95 7.15 -11.04
CA THR A 40 5.09 6.24 -10.87
C THR A 40 4.82 5.16 -9.82
N LEU A 41 3.62 5.08 -9.25
CA LEU A 41 3.23 4.03 -8.30
C LEU A 41 2.43 2.91 -8.97
N ARG A 42 1.61 3.24 -9.96
CA ARG A 42 0.74 2.29 -10.70
C ARG A 42 1.47 1.02 -11.12
N ASP A 43 2.61 1.17 -11.79
CA ASP A 43 3.40 0.04 -12.31
C ASP A 43 4.67 -0.22 -11.47
N SER A 44 4.67 0.24 -10.22
CA SER A 44 5.84 0.10 -9.34
C SER A 44 5.88 -1.26 -8.66
N ALA A 45 7.08 -1.64 -8.20
CA ALA A 45 7.24 -2.79 -7.32
C ALA A 45 6.40 -2.66 -6.04
N LEU A 46 6.08 -1.43 -5.62
CA LEU A 46 5.19 -1.24 -4.47
C LEU A 46 3.80 -1.83 -4.71
N ASN A 47 3.25 -1.69 -5.91
CA ASN A 47 1.96 -2.30 -6.27
C ASN A 47 2.10 -3.80 -6.54
N GLY A 48 3.18 -4.21 -7.21
CA GLY A 48 3.43 -5.63 -7.52
C GLY A 48 3.72 -6.52 -6.31
N ASP A 49 4.28 -5.95 -5.24
CA ASP A 49 4.61 -6.66 -4.00
C ASP A 49 3.53 -6.48 -2.91
N LEU A 50 2.34 -5.98 -3.24
CA LEU A 50 1.24 -5.83 -2.30
C LEU A 50 0.69 -7.20 -1.89
N GLU A 51 0.55 -7.40 -0.57
CA GLU A 51 -0.01 -8.65 -0.03
C GLU A 51 -1.02 -8.35 1.07
N ALA A 52 -2.09 -9.14 1.14
CA ALA A 52 -3.02 -9.13 2.26
C ALA A 52 -2.78 -10.36 3.14
N ILE A 53 -2.69 -10.15 4.46
CA ILE A 53 -2.61 -11.23 5.45
C ILE A 53 -3.78 -11.12 6.40
N VAL A 54 -4.51 -12.22 6.55
CA VAL A 54 -5.48 -12.41 7.61
C VAL A 54 -4.82 -13.24 8.71
N SER A 55 -4.82 -12.73 9.92
CA SER A 55 -4.28 -13.40 11.10
C SER A 55 -5.27 -13.34 12.25
N THR A 56 -5.21 -14.26 13.19
CA THR A 56 -6.05 -14.23 14.39
C THR A 56 -5.19 -13.82 15.58
N VAL A 57 -5.64 -12.84 16.37
CA VAL A 57 -4.97 -12.48 17.62
C VAL A 57 -5.47 -13.33 18.79
N SER A 58 -4.72 -13.35 19.90
CA SER A 58 -5.14 -13.97 21.15
C SER A 58 -6.50 -13.40 21.59
N GLY A 59 -7.55 -14.21 21.50
CA GLY A 59 -8.94 -13.76 21.69
C GLY A 59 -9.89 -14.25 20.59
N GLY A 60 -9.36 -14.60 19.42
CA GLY A 60 -10.15 -15.11 18.29
C GLY A 60 -10.52 -14.04 17.25
N ASP A 61 -10.16 -12.78 17.49
CA ASP A 61 -10.50 -11.69 16.58
C ASP A 61 -9.63 -11.74 15.31
N PRO A 62 -10.24 -11.62 14.12
CA PRO A 62 -9.51 -11.52 12.88
C PRO A 62 -8.85 -10.14 12.73
N VAL A 63 -7.59 -10.13 12.34
CA VAL A 63 -6.82 -8.94 11.98
C VAL A 63 -6.40 -9.07 10.53
N ILE A 64 -6.88 -8.12 9.72
CA ILE A 64 -6.58 -8.01 8.30
C ILE A 64 -5.50 -6.95 8.12
N LYS A 65 -4.42 -7.27 7.39
CA LYS A 65 -3.30 -6.37 7.14
C LYS A 65 -3.01 -6.29 5.64
N ALA A 66 -2.84 -5.09 5.11
CA ALA A 66 -2.17 -4.86 3.84
C ALA A 66 -0.67 -4.62 4.09
N LEU A 67 0.17 -5.44 3.50
CA LEU A 67 1.62 -5.33 3.60
C LEU A 67 2.17 -4.64 2.35
N PHE A 68 3.00 -3.64 2.61
CA PHE A 68 3.75 -2.92 1.59
C PHE A 68 5.22 -3.25 1.76
N ASN A 69 5.96 -3.34 0.65
CA ASN A 69 7.41 -3.37 0.74
C ASN A 69 7.94 -2.08 1.42
N HIS A 70 9.12 -2.17 2.04
CA HIS A 70 9.66 -1.10 2.88
C HIS A 70 9.92 0.22 2.11
N TYR A 71 9.90 0.19 0.76
CA TYR A 71 10.07 1.38 -0.05
C TYR A 71 8.99 2.44 0.21
N VAL A 72 7.79 2.03 0.63
CA VAL A 72 6.67 2.93 0.97
C VAL A 72 7.06 4.03 1.93
N VAL A 73 7.95 3.74 2.90
CA VAL A 73 8.41 4.71 3.90
C VAL A 73 9.10 5.90 3.24
N TYR A 74 9.87 5.66 2.18
CA TYR A 74 10.56 6.74 1.46
C TYR A 74 9.63 7.55 0.56
N LEU A 75 8.53 6.95 0.11
CA LEU A 75 7.52 7.60 -0.72
C LEU A 75 6.59 8.49 0.12
N GLU A 76 6.25 8.07 1.33
CA GLU A 76 5.48 8.84 2.33
C GLU A 76 6.29 9.99 2.92
N TRP A 77 7.60 9.80 3.06
CA TRP A 77 8.44 10.79 3.69
C TRP A 77 8.73 11.97 2.76
N THR A 78 8.43 13.18 3.22
CA THR A 78 8.88 14.42 2.57
C THR A 78 10.35 14.67 2.88
N ARG A 79 11.19 14.67 1.84
CA ARG A 79 12.60 15.03 1.91
C ARG A 79 12.81 16.47 1.46
N PRO A 80 13.19 17.41 2.33
CA PRO A 80 13.53 18.76 1.91
C PRO A 80 14.76 18.81 0.99
N PRO A 81 14.84 19.82 0.09
CA PRO A 81 16.05 20.13 -0.65
C PRO A 81 17.27 20.26 0.26
N LYS A 82 18.39 19.67 -0.15
CA LYS A 82 19.68 19.66 0.54
C LYS A 82 19.64 19.10 1.97
N TYR A 83 18.64 18.29 2.30
CA TYR A 83 18.50 17.71 3.64
C TYR A 83 19.58 16.66 3.94
N LYS A 84 20.30 16.86 5.05
CA LYS A 84 21.37 16.00 5.57
C LYS A 84 22.35 15.57 4.45
N ARG A 85 22.80 14.32 4.48
CA ARG A 85 23.75 13.75 3.50
C ARG A 85 23.02 13.26 2.26
N LYS A 86 23.72 13.30 1.13
CA LYS A 86 23.26 12.72 -0.14
C LYS A 86 22.99 11.21 0.03
N PRO A 87 22.02 10.62 -0.70
CA PRO A 87 21.87 9.18 -0.75
C PRO A 87 23.17 8.50 -1.18
N PRO A 88 23.65 7.45 -0.49
CA PRO A 88 24.85 6.74 -0.94
C PRO A 88 24.65 6.14 -2.33
N ILE A 89 25.60 6.34 -3.26
CA ILE A 89 25.45 5.88 -4.65
C ILE A 89 25.29 4.35 -4.76
N GLY A 90 25.85 3.59 -3.80
CA GLY A 90 25.74 2.13 -3.77
C GLY A 90 24.30 1.63 -3.66
N VAL A 91 23.41 2.36 -2.97
CA VAL A 91 22.01 1.97 -2.82
C VAL A 91 21.20 2.18 -4.11
N LEU A 92 21.71 3.00 -5.03
CA LEU A 92 21.05 3.31 -6.30
C LEU A 92 21.36 2.27 -7.39
N LYS A 93 22.37 1.41 -7.18
CA LYS A 93 22.88 0.51 -8.22
C LYS A 93 21.84 -0.48 -8.72
N SER A 94 21.17 -1.19 -7.79
CA SER A 94 20.15 -2.18 -8.14
C SER A 94 18.94 -1.55 -8.82
N TRP A 95 18.51 -0.37 -8.35
CA TRP A 95 17.43 0.39 -8.97
C TRP A 95 17.80 0.88 -10.38
N ALA A 96 19.00 1.45 -10.56
CA ALA A 96 19.46 1.93 -11.85
C ALA A 96 19.55 0.78 -12.87
N ALA A 97 20.13 -0.36 -12.48
CA ALA A 97 20.22 -1.55 -13.32
C ALA A 97 18.84 -2.06 -13.76
N LYS A 98 17.88 -2.16 -12.83
CA LYS A 98 16.50 -2.61 -13.12
C LYS A 98 15.78 -1.69 -14.12
N ASN A 99 16.16 -0.42 -14.18
CA ASN A 99 15.55 0.57 -15.06
C ASN A 99 16.38 0.86 -16.33
N GLY A 100 17.40 0.04 -16.64
CA GLY A 100 18.25 0.24 -17.82
C GLY A 100 19.11 1.51 -17.76
N ILE A 101 19.35 2.06 -16.57
CA ILE A 101 20.16 3.24 -16.34
C ILE A 101 21.63 2.80 -16.11
N PRO A 102 22.63 3.46 -16.72
CA PRO A 102 24.03 3.18 -16.46
C PRO A 102 24.37 3.20 -14.96
N THR A 103 25.16 2.22 -14.52
CA THR A 103 25.52 2.03 -13.11
C THR A 103 26.93 2.48 -12.77
N ASP A 104 27.54 3.28 -13.65
CA ASP A 104 28.84 3.90 -13.40
C ASP A 104 28.75 4.97 -12.30
N ALA A 105 29.89 5.27 -11.68
CA ALA A 105 29.96 6.14 -10.51
C ALA A 105 29.48 7.56 -10.81
N ASP A 106 29.72 8.10 -12.01
CA ASP A 106 29.29 9.45 -12.39
C ASP A 106 27.77 9.51 -12.52
N THR A 107 27.15 8.57 -13.24
CA THR A 107 25.70 8.48 -13.38
C THR A 107 25.01 8.35 -12.02
N LEU A 108 25.46 7.42 -11.18
CA LEU A 108 24.87 7.23 -9.84
C LEU A 108 25.11 8.44 -8.93
N TYR A 109 26.26 9.13 -9.03
CA TYR A 109 26.51 10.37 -8.30
C TYR A 109 25.57 11.49 -8.75
N ARG A 110 25.32 11.64 -10.05
CA ARG A 110 24.37 12.65 -10.58
C ARG A 110 22.96 12.41 -10.07
N ILE A 111 22.51 11.15 -10.04
CA ILE A 111 21.19 10.79 -9.50
C ILE A 111 21.12 11.09 -8.00
N SER A 112 22.12 10.64 -7.23
CA SER A 112 22.23 10.93 -5.79
C SER A 112 22.23 12.44 -5.51
N TYR A 113 22.98 13.20 -6.31
CA TYR A 113 23.04 14.64 -6.21
C TYR A 113 21.71 15.30 -6.52
N ALA A 114 21.00 14.87 -7.58
CA ALA A 114 19.69 15.41 -7.93
C ALA A 114 18.65 15.14 -6.83
N ILE A 115 18.61 13.92 -6.28
CA ILE A 115 17.72 13.58 -5.15
C ILE A 115 18.01 14.48 -3.94
N TRP A 116 19.28 14.68 -3.61
CA TRP A 116 19.67 15.57 -2.51
C TRP A 116 19.36 17.04 -2.81
N ARG A 117 19.71 17.53 -4.00
CA ARG A 117 19.57 18.94 -4.40
C ARG A 117 18.11 19.35 -4.41
N ASP A 118 17.25 18.53 -4.99
CA ASP A 118 15.85 18.88 -5.25
C ASP A 118 14.91 18.39 -4.14
N GLY A 119 15.31 17.37 -3.39
CA GLY A 119 14.39 16.69 -2.48
C GLY A 119 13.22 16.05 -3.22
N HIS A 120 12.19 15.70 -2.44
CA HIS A 120 10.91 15.22 -2.95
C HIS A 120 9.81 15.42 -1.90
N LYS A 121 8.59 15.63 -2.37
CA LYS A 121 7.40 15.67 -1.52
C LYS A 121 6.92 14.24 -1.25
N GLY A 122 6.52 13.98 -0.01
CA GLY A 122 5.88 12.74 0.38
C GLY A 122 4.52 12.58 -0.31
N ARG A 123 4.13 11.34 -0.58
CA ARG A 123 2.85 10.97 -1.18
C ARG A 123 1.94 10.38 -0.11
N PRO A 124 0.71 10.86 0.05
CA PRO A 124 -0.18 10.47 1.15
C PRO A 124 -0.87 9.14 0.85
N ILE A 125 -0.12 8.05 0.73
CA ILE A 125 -0.64 6.71 0.41
C ILE A 125 -1.49 6.20 1.58
N PHE A 126 -0.91 6.07 2.78
CA PHE A 126 -1.58 5.54 3.96
C PHE A 126 -2.72 6.44 4.43
N ALA A 127 -2.52 7.75 4.49
CA ALA A 127 -3.59 8.68 4.86
C ALA A 127 -4.79 8.61 3.89
N THR A 128 -4.54 8.30 2.61
CA THR A 128 -5.62 8.08 1.64
C THR A 128 -6.28 6.72 1.84
N ILE A 129 -5.49 5.65 2.05
CA ILE A 129 -6.02 4.31 2.33
C ILE A 129 -6.89 4.33 3.58
N ASP A 130 -6.42 4.90 4.69
CA ASP A 130 -7.15 4.95 5.96
C ASP A 130 -8.51 5.62 5.77
N ARG A 131 -8.54 6.80 5.15
CA ARG A 131 -9.79 7.53 4.88
C ARG A 131 -10.78 6.73 4.03
N GLU A 132 -10.30 6.07 2.98
CA GLU A 132 -11.18 5.30 2.09
C GLU A 132 -11.59 3.96 2.72
N ALA A 133 -10.73 3.35 3.55
CA ALA A 133 -11.01 2.14 4.29
C ALA A 133 -12.10 2.39 5.34
N ASP A 134 -12.02 3.49 6.09
CA ASP A 134 -13.07 3.90 7.04
C ASP A 134 -14.43 4.02 6.32
N ARG A 135 -14.45 4.67 5.15
CA ARG A 135 -15.67 4.82 4.35
C ARG A 135 -16.24 3.48 3.87
N LEU A 136 -15.39 2.52 3.50
CA LEU A 136 -15.83 1.18 3.09
C LEU A 136 -16.29 0.35 4.28
N PHE A 137 -15.63 0.52 5.43
CA PHE A 137 -15.99 -0.16 6.67
C PHE A 137 -17.37 0.29 7.16
N ASP A 138 -17.62 1.60 7.21
CA ASP A 138 -18.91 2.17 7.63
C ASP A 138 -20.08 1.90 6.66
N GLY A 139 -19.79 1.29 5.50
CA GLY A 139 -20.80 0.94 4.49
C GLY A 139 -20.69 -0.53 4.09
N GLU A 140 -20.17 -0.76 2.88
CA GLU A 140 -20.22 -2.06 2.21
C GLU A 140 -19.65 -3.22 3.06
N TRP A 141 -18.56 -3.01 3.78
CA TRP A 141 -17.95 -4.08 4.58
C TRP A 141 -18.74 -4.37 5.87
N ALA A 142 -19.29 -3.36 6.54
CA ALA A 142 -20.18 -3.57 7.67
C ALA A 142 -21.45 -4.33 7.26
N ASP A 143 -22.07 -3.96 6.14
CA ASP A 143 -23.27 -4.64 5.63
C ASP A 143 -22.99 -6.12 5.31
N LYS A 144 -21.86 -6.41 4.64
CA LYS A 144 -21.44 -7.78 4.33
C LYS A 144 -21.19 -8.60 5.60
N LEU A 145 -20.52 -8.02 6.59
CA LEU A 145 -20.26 -8.70 7.87
C LEU A 145 -21.56 -8.95 8.64
N TYR A 146 -22.44 -7.96 8.69
CA TYR A 146 -23.74 -8.07 9.35
C TYR A 146 -24.58 -9.18 8.73
N ASN A 147 -24.73 -9.19 7.40
CA ASN A 147 -25.52 -10.21 6.71
C ASN A 147 -24.94 -11.61 6.93
N ALA A 148 -23.61 -11.77 6.87
CA ALA A 148 -22.97 -13.05 7.14
C ALA A 148 -23.22 -13.55 8.58
N ILE A 149 -23.25 -12.64 9.57
CA ILE A 149 -23.58 -12.99 10.95
C ILE A 149 -25.06 -13.40 11.06
N VAL A 150 -25.97 -12.66 10.41
CA VAL A 150 -27.42 -12.99 10.43
C VAL A 150 -27.67 -14.34 9.78
N GLU A 151 -27.07 -14.62 8.62
CA GLU A 151 -27.17 -15.92 7.94
C GLU A 151 -26.67 -17.07 8.82
N ASP A 152 -25.48 -16.93 9.44
CA ASP A 152 -24.96 -17.94 10.38
C ASP A 152 -25.89 -18.14 11.59
N LEU A 153 -26.55 -17.09 12.10
CA LEU A 153 -27.49 -17.20 13.22
C LEU A 153 -28.81 -17.86 12.79
N ASP A 154 -29.34 -17.51 11.63
CA ASP A 154 -30.56 -18.10 11.09
C ASP A 154 -30.40 -19.61 10.84
N GLU A 155 -29.23 -20.04 10.34
CA GLU A 155 -28.88 -21.47 10.24
C GLU A 155 -28.87 -22.16 11.61
N ILE A 156 -28.39 -21.49 12.68
CA ILE A 156 -28.31 -22.09 14.02
C ILE A 156 -29.69 -22.23 14.68
N PHE A 157 -30.59 -21.26 14.47
CA PHE A 157 -31.86 -21.18 15.20
C PHE A 157 -33.07 -21.74 14.44
N ASN A 158 -32.96 -21.93 13.12
CA ASN A 158 -34.04 -22.46 12.29
C ASN A 158 -33.79 -23.89 11.74
N ASP A 159 -32.63 -24.50 12.06
CA ASP A 159 -32.43 -25.96 12.05
C ASP A 159 -32.84 -26.60 13.40
#